data_AF-A0A061P6A5-F1
#
_entry.id   AF-A0A061P6A5-F1
#
_cell.length_a   1.000
_cell.length_b   1.000
_cell.length_c   1.000
_cell.angle_alpha   90.00
_cell.angle_beta   90.00
_cell.angle_gamma   90.00
#
_symmetry.space_group_name_H-M   'P 1'
#
loop_
_entity.id
_entity.type
_entity.pdbx_description
1 polymer ?
#
loop_
_entity_poly.entity_id
_entity_poly.type
_entity_poly.pdbx_seq_one_letter_code
_entity_poly.pdbx_strand_id
1 'polypeptide(L)'
;MISFGLGLFLSAVIYLSYIYFQQIEWLIVPLGVMGIGGIILGGIISGAFQVKAAPGESFTRETTSERNLKTNWSTRVFLFSLPSFVALILSMIGQF
;
A
#
# COMPACT_ATOMS: atom_id res chain seq x y z
N MET A 1 4.40 12.13 -1.62
CA MET A 1 3.71 12.47 -2.89
C MET A 1 4.20 11.60 -4.05
N ILE A 2 5.52 11.51 -4.32
CA ILE A 2 6.05 10.69 -5.43
C ILE A 2 5.58 9.22 -5.38
N SER A 3 5.64 8.57 -4.21
CA SER A 3 5.20 7.18 -4.04
C SER A 3 3.72 6.96 -4.37
N PHE A 4 2.85 7.90 -3.99
CA PHE A 4 1.43 7.86 -4.34
C PHE A 4 1.21 8.03 -5.85
N GLY A 5 1.90 9.00 -6.47
CA GLY A 5 1.81 9.25 -7.91
C GLY A 5 2.25 8.05 -8.75
N LEU A 6 3.34 7.37 -8.36
CA LEU A 6 3.79 6.13 -9.01
C LEU A 6 2.77 4.99 -8.84
N GLY A 7 2.19 4.84 -7.64
CA GLY A 7 1.14 3.87 -7.38
C GLY A 7 -0.11 4.11 -8.24
N LEU A 8 -0.51 5.38 -8.37
CA LEU A 8 -1.62 5.81 -9.24
C LEU A 8 -1.34 5.45 -10.70
N PHE A 9 -0.16 5.80 -11.20
CA PHE A 9 0.23 5.55 -12.58
C PHE A 9 0.21 4.06 -12.91
N LEU A 10 0.85 3.22 -12.10
CA LEU A 10 0.87 1.76 -12.30
C LEU A 10 -0.53 1.15 -12.21
N SER A 11 -1.33 1.59 -11.24
CA SER A 11 -2.70 1.09 -11.09
C SER A 11 -3.57 1.46 -12.28
N ALA A 12 -3.43 2.68 -12.80
CA ALA A 12 -4.13 3.12 -14.01
C ALA A 12 -3.71 2.30 -15.24
N VAL A 13 -2.41 2.03 -15.42
CA VAL A 13 -1.91 1.20 -16.52
C VAL A 13 -2.49 -0.22 -16.45
N ILE A 14 -2.48 -0.85 -15.28
CA ILE A 14 -3.03 -2.20 -15.09
C ILE A 14 -4.55 -2.20 -15.33
N TYR A 15 -5.26 -1.23 -14.78
CA TYR A 15 -6.71 -1.11 -14.92
C TYR A 15 -7.15 -0.86 -16.37
N LEU A 16 -6.47 0.04 -17.09
CA LEU A 16 -6.71 0.28 -18.51
C LEU A 16 -6.39 -0.94 -19.36
N SER A 17 -5.33 -1.68 -19.02
CA SER A 17 -5.00 -2.95 -19.67
C SER A 17 -6.09 -3.98 -19.45
N TYR A 18 -6.62 -4.11 -18.24
CA TYR A 18 -7.74 -5.01 -17.92
C TYR A 18 -9.00 -4.70 -18.75
N ILE A 19 -9.33 -3.41 -18.94
CA ILE A 19 -10.45 -3.00 -19.80
C ILE A 19 -10.17 -3.33 -21.27
N TYR A 20 -8.97 -3.03 -21.77
CA TYR A 20 -8.63 -3.15 -23.19
C TYR A 20 -8.52 -4.61 -23.66
N PHE A 21 -7.95 -5.49 -22.84
CA PHE A 21 -7.70 -6.89 -23.21
C PHE A 21 -8.88 -7.84 -22.91
N GLN A 22 -10.06 -7.29 -22.59
CA GLN A 22 -11.29 -8.04 -22.25
C GLN A 22 -11.09 -9.18 -21.23
N GLN A 23 -11.21 -8.83 -19.94
CA GLN A 23 -11.45 -9.77 -18.83
C GLN A 23 -10.45 -10.93 -18.68
N ILE A 24 -9.17 -10.71 -18.97
CA ILE A 24 -8.14 -11.60 -18.42
C ILE A 24 -8.16 -11.39 -16.89
N GLU A 25 -8.89 -12.25 -16.17
CA GLU A 25 -9.08 -12.17 -14.70
C GLU A 25 -7.74 -12.08 -13.95
N TRP A 26 -6.68 -12.66 -14.53
CA TRP A 26 -5.33 -12.61 -14.01
C TRP A 26 -4.74 -11.19 -13.93
N LEU A 27 -5.24 -10.20 -14.68
CA LEU A 27 -4.79 -8.81 -14.61
C LEU A 27 -5.27 -8.07 -13.35
N ILE A 28 -6.29 -8.61 -12.65
CA ILE A 28 -6.74 -8.10 -11.35
C ILE A 28 -5.83 -8.55 -10.20
N VAL A 29 -5.14 -9.70 -10.35
CA VAL A 29 -4.26 -10.26 -9.32
C VAL A 29 -3.14 -9.30 -8.91
N PRO A 30 -2.41 -8.64 -9.84
CA PRO A 30 -1.45 -7.59 -9.49
C PRO A 30 -2.05 -6.44 -8.67
N LEU A 31 -3.27 -5.98 -8.98
CA LEU A 31 -3.96 -4.94 -8.19
C LEU A 31 -4.24 -5.42 -6.77
N GLY A 32 -4.62 -6.70 -6.61
CA GLY A 32 -4.85 -7.31 -5.31
C GLY A 32 -3.58 -7.41 -4.47
N VAL A 33 -2.50 -7.93 -5.05
CA VAL A 33 -1.20 -8.06 -4.38
C VAL A 33 -0.63 -6.70 -4.00
N MET A 34 -0.65 -5.74 -4.94
CA MET A 34 -0.14 -4.39 -4.70
C MET A 34 -1.02 -3.63 -3.70
N GLY A 35 -2.34 -3.73 -3.82
CA GLY A 35 -3.31 -3.03 -3.00
C GLY A 35 -3.41 -3.59 -1.59
N ILE A 36 -3.93 -4.82 -1.45
CA ILE A 36 -4.16 -5.45 -0.15
C ILE A 36 -2.83 -5.72 0.55
N GLY A 37 -1.86 -6.31 -0.16
CA GLY A 37 -0.56 -6.66 0.41
C GLY A 37 0.17 -5.43 0.95
N GLY A 38 0.22 -4.34 0.19
CA GLY A 38 0.92 -3.14 0.64
C GLY A 38 0.14 -2.25 1.61
N ILE A 39 -1.20 -2.30 1.62
CA ILE A 39 -1.98 -1.67 2.71
C ILE A 39 -1.78 -2.40 4.03
N ILE A 40 -1.82 -3.74 4.03
CA ILE A 40 -1.60 -4.54 5.24
C ILE A 40 -0.18 -4.33 5.75
N LEU A 41 0.83 -4.51 4.89
CA LEU A 41 2.23 -4.31 5.27
C LEU A 41 2.49 -2.86 5.68
N GLY A 42 2.10 -1.88 4.86
CA GLY A 42 2.31 -0.46 5.16
C GLY A 42 1.58 0.00 6.42
N GLY A 43 0.34 -0.44 6.61
CA GLY A 43 -0.51 -0.08 7.74
C GLY A 43 -0.08 -0.71 9.06
N ILE A 44 0.17 -2.03 9.09
CA ILE A 44 0.63 -2.72 10.30
C ILE A 44 2.00 -2.19 10.72
N ILE A 45 2.92 -2.02 9.78
CA ILE A 45 4.28 -1.56 10.06
C ILE A 45 4.27 -0.09 10.51
N SER A 46 3.48 0.77 9.86
CA SER A 46 3.34 2.17 10.29
C SER A 46 2.71 2.27 11.68
N GLY A 47 1.66 1.48 11.97
CA GLY A 47 1.03 1.41 13.29
C GLY A 47 2.00 0.93 14.37
N ALA A 48 2.73 -0.16 14.12
CA ALA A 48 3.67 -0.75 15.07
C ALA A 48 4.81 0.22 15.45
N PHE A 49 5.30 1.04 14.53
CA PHE A 49 6.35 2.03 14.80
C PHE A 49 5.83 3.37 15.34
N GLN A 50 4.53 3.66 15.19
CA GLN A 50 3.89 4.86 15.73
C GLN A 50 3.39 4.68 17.17
N VAL A 51 3.19 3.46 17.65
CA VAL A 51 2.93 3.20 19.08
C VAL A 51 4.13 3.71 19.85
N LYS A 52 3.97 4.89 20.46
CA LYS A 52 4.93 5.43 21.42
C LYS A 52 5.01 4.41 22.55
N ALA A 53 6.21 3.88 22.78
CA ALA A 53 6.45 3.05 23.94
C ALA A 53 5.99 3.83 25.19
N ALA A 54 5.22 3.16 26.05
CA ALA A 54 4.77 3.74 27.30
C ALA A 54 6.01 4.25 28.08
N PRO A 55 5.91 5.37 28.81
CA PRO A 55 7.04 5.91 29.55
C PRO A 55 7.52 4.85 30.55
N GLY A 56 8.70 4.26 30.29
CA GLY A 56 9.28 3.18 31.10
C GLY A 56 9.56 1.89 30.32
N GLU A 57 8.99 1.68 29.14
CA GLU A 57 9.24 0.49 28.33
C GLU A 57 10.25 0.78 27.20
N SER A 58 11.48 0.28 27.35
CA SER A 58 12.47 0.33 26.27
C SER A 58 12.20 -0.75 25.23
N PHE A 59 11.08 -0.67 24.50
CA PHE A 59 10.70 -1.76 23.59
C PHE A 59 11.60 -1.93 22.37
N THR A 60 12.48 -0.97 22.05
CA THR A 60 13.58 -1.18 21.12
C THR A 60 14.74 -0.21 21.40
N ARG A 61 15.97 -0.72 21.41
CA ARG A 61 17.24 0.04 21.34
C ARG A 61 17.42 0.78 19.99
N GLU A 62 16.33 1.08 19.29
CA GLU A 62 16.40 1.78 18.01
C GLU A 62 16.51 3.28 18.24
N THR A 63 17.42 3.89 17.49
CA THR A 63 17.52 5.34 17.47
C THR A 63 16.25 5.94 16.85
N THR A 64 15.87 7.13 17.27
CA THR A 64 14.74 7.87 16.69
C THR A 64 14.87 8.02 15.17
N SER A 65 16.11 8.09 14.67
CA SER A 65 16.43 8.16 13.23
C SER A 65 16.02 6.88 12.48
N GLU A 66 16.40 5.70 12.99
CA GLU A 66 16.05 4.41 12.37
C GLU A 66 14.54 4.19 12.37
N ARG A 67 13.88 4.53 13.48
CA ARG A 67 12.41 4.45 13.59
C ARG A 67 11.73 5.36 12.57
N ASN A 68 12.17 6.61 12.44
CA ASN A 68 11.64 7.54 11.45
C ASN A 68 11.86 7.04 10.02
N LEU A 69 12.99 6.42 9.72
CA LEU A 69 13.28 5.86 8.41
C LEU A 69 12.36 4.69 8.08
N LYS A 70 12.12 3.79 9.04
CA LYS A 70 11.17 2.67 8.90
C LYS A 70 9.73 3.16 8.73
N THR A 71 9.28 4.14 9.53
CA THR A 71 7.95 4.75 9.41
C THR A 71 7.77 5.47 8.07
N ASN A 72 8.80 6.14 7.57
CA ASN A 72 8.76 6.79 6.25
C ASN A 72 8.64 5.75 5.14
N TRP A 73 9.40 4.65 5.22
CA TRP A 73 9.30 3.54 4.28
C TRP A 73 7.91 2.90 4.28
N SER A 74 7.38 2.56 5.47
CA SER A 74 6.05 1.96 5.58
C SER A 74 4.94 2.88 5.07
N THR A 75 5.04 4.18 5.38
CA THR A 75 4.12 5.20 4.86
C THR A 75 4.20 5.30 3.33
N ARG A 76 5.40 5.22 2.74
CA ARG A 76 5.56 5.23 1.28
C ARG A 76 4.94 4.00 0.62
N VAL A 77 5.12 2.81 1.21
CA VAL A 77 4.50 1.57 0.73
C VAL A 77 2.98 1.69 0.82
N PHE A 78 2.45 2.15 1.95
CA PHE A 78 1.01 2.38 2.12
C PHE A 78 0.45 3.34 1.05
N LEU A 79 1.09 4.49 0.86
CA LEU A 79 0.67 5.48 -0.14
C LEU A 79 0.79 4.96 -1.57
N PHE A 80 1.79 4.14 -1.87
CA PHE A 80 1.92 3.52 -3.19
C PHE A 80 0.81 2.50 -3.47
N SER A 81 0.39 1.75 -2.46
CA SER A 81 -0.59 0.67 -2.57
C SER A 81 -2.04 1.15 -2.56
N LEU A 82 -2.31 2.32 -1.97
CA LEU A 82 -3.66 2.87 -1.83
C LEU A 82 -4.42 2.97 -3.17
N PRO A 83 -3.84 3.49 -4.27
CA PRO A 83 -4.53 3.55 -5.56
C PRO A 83 -4.87 2.17 -6.14
N SER A 84 -3.99 1.17 -5.94
CA SER A 84 -4.24 -0.20 -6.42
C SER A 84 -5.41 -0.84 -5.67
N PHE A 85 -5.50 -0.59 -4.36
CA PHE A 85 -6.62 -1.06 -3.54
C PHE A 85 -7.95 -0.41 -3.95
N VAL A 86 -7.95 0.91 -4.20
CA VAL A 86 -9.14 1.61 -4.69
C VAL A 86 -9.56 1.06 -6.06
N ALA A 87 -8.61 0.86 -6.98
CA ALA A 87 -8.88 0.28 -8.29
C ALA A 87 -9.47 -1.14 -8.19
N LEU A 88 -8.97 -1.95 -7.25
CA LEU A 88 -9.51 -3.29 -6.97
C LEU A 88 -10.98 -3.20 -6.50
N ILE A 89 -11.29 -2.34 -5.53
CA ILE A 89 -12.67 -2.16 -5.05
C ILE A 89 -13.59 -1.72 -6.19
N LEU A 90 -13.14 -0.75 -7.00
CA LEU A 90 -13.92 -0.28 -8.15
C LEU A 90 -14.14 -1.40 -9.18
N SER A 91 -13.14 -2.24 -9.44
CA SER A 91 -13.30 -3.39 -10.35
C SER A 91 -14.29 -4.44 -9.81
N MET A 92 -14.35 -4.64 -8.49
CA MET A 92 -15.31 -5.56 -7.87
C MET A 92 -16.74 -5.01 -7.92
N ILE A 93 -16.91 -3.70 -7.73
CA ILE A 93 -18.23 -3.05 -7.80
C ILE A 93 -18.74 -3.00 -9.25
N GLY A 94 -17.88 -2.70 -10.22
CA GLY A 94 -18.26 -2.61 -11.63
C GLY A 94 -18.53 -3.95 -12.32
N GLN A 95 -18.37 -5.07 -11.63
CA GLN A 95 -18.72 -6.42 -12.10
C GLN A 95 -20.14 -6.87 -11.68
N PHE A 96 -20.85 -6.09 -10.84
CA PHE A 96 -22.28 -6.29 -10.50
C PHE A 96 -23.18 -5.52 -11.47
#